data_AF-A0A3D6E029-F1
#
_entry.id   AF-A0A3D6E029-F1
#
_cell.length_a   1.000
_cell.length_b   1.000
_cell.length_c   1.000
_cell.angle_alpha   90.00
_cell.angle_beta   90.00
_cell.angle_gamma   90.00
#
_symmetry.space_group_name_H-M   'P 1'
#
loop_
_entity.id
_entity.type
_entity.pdbx_description
1 polymer ?
#
loop_
_entity_poly.entity_id
_entity_poly.type
_entity_poly.pdbx_seq_one_letter_code
_entity_poly.pdbx_strand_id
1 'polypeptide(L)'
;GVDLVELMIRVAAGEKLPFVQADIKPNGWAIECRINAEDPFRGFLPSIGRLVKYRPPQTIEGQVRVDTGVFEGGEISMFYDSMIAKLICHGATRDQAVRRMRDALNAFVIRGIDSNIPFQAALMQNSRFLSGLFTTSFMADEYPSGFVAADVVHDDPGLLAAVAAFGRRRYIDRAVQVSGQMPGHQRQVGSEWVVQMEGKDYPVVVTPIPGGYSVTYGADRYDLVSDWKFGELVFHGTCNGEPLCLQLERIGLLYRVVHFGKQVKVTVMTANAARMLALMPKKVPPDLSRFLLSPMPGLLREISVKAGEQVSAGEKLAVIEAMKMENVLKAERDCKVKKVVATAGESLSVDQVILEFE
;
A
#
# COMPACT_ATOMS: atom_id res chain seq x y z
N GLY A 1 26.56 -11.18 13.78
CA GLY A 1 26.31 -9.77 14.15
C GLY A 1 26.19 -9.70 15.65
N VAL A 2 26.51 -8.57 16.25
CA VAL A 2 26.40 -8.38 17.71
C VAL A 2 24.94 -8.19 18.09
N ASP A 3 24.48 -8.84 19.16
CA ASP A 3 23.20 -8.51 19.81
C ASP A 3 23.44 -7.43 20.87
N LEU A 4 22.96 -6.22 20.59
CA LEU A 4 23.14 -5.09 21.49
C LEU A 4 22.34 -5.26 22.79
N VAL A 5 21.16 -5.89 22.75
CA VAL A 5 20.32 -6.07 23.94
C VAL A 5 20.97 -7.08 24.88
N GLU A 6 21.52 -8.17 24.33
CA GLU A 6 22.32 -9.13 25.10
C GLU A 6 23.49 -8.44 25.81
N LEU A 7 24.28 -7.65 25.08
CA LEU A 7 25.44 -6.95 25.66
C LEU A 7 25.03 -5.91 26.70
N MET A 8 23.92 -5.20 26.47
CA MET A 8 23.39 -4.23 27.44
C MET A 8 23.08 -4.93 28.77
N ILE A 9 22.48 -6.13 28.74
CA ILE A 9 22.17 -6.90 29.95
C ILE A 9 23.46 -7.38 30.62
N ARG A 10 24.41 -7.95 29.85
CA ARG A 10 25.70 -8.44 30.39
C ARG A 10 26.49 -7.32 31.06
N VAL A 11 26.64 -6.17 30.41
CA VAL A 11 27.35 -5.02 30.97
C VAL A 11 26.63 -4.47 32.20
N ALA A 12 25.29 -4.41 32.18
CA ALA A 12 24.50 -4.02 33.35
C ALA A 12 24.69 -4.98 34.54
N ALA A 13 24.97 -6.26 34.28
CA ALA A 13 25.33 -7.25 35.29
C ALA A 13 26.81 -7.19 35.74
N GLY A 14 27.59 -6.23 35.25
CA GLY A 14 29.00 -6.05 35.59
C GLY A 14 29.99 -6.88 34.76
N GLU A 15 29.53 -7.57 33.71
CA GLU A 15 30.42 -8.26 32.77
C GLU A 15 31.20 -7.27 31.89
N LYS A 16 32.36 -7.71 31.41
CA LYS A 16 33.13 -6.98 30.38
C LYS A 16 32.62 -7.33 28.98
N LEU A 17 32.95 -6.49 28.00
CA LEU A 17 32.69 -6.82 26.60
C LEU A 17 33.47 -8.08 26.19
N PRO A 18 32.85 -9.03 25.47
CA PRO A 18 33.48 -10.31 25.11
C PRO A 18 34.44 -10.20 23.90
N PHE A 19 34.70 -8.97 23.43
CA PHE A 19 35.51 -8.69 22.25
C PHE A 19 36.27 -7.37 22.44
N VAL A 20 37.30 -7.17 21.64
CA VAL A 20 38.04 -5.91 21.53
C VAL A 20 37.68 -5.20 20.22
N GLN A 21 38.14 -3.95 20.06
CA GLN A 21 37.84 -3.14 18.87
C GLN A 21 38.22 -3.83 17.55
N ALA A 22 39.30 -4.61 17.53
CA ALA A 22 39.79 -5.32 16.33
C ALA A 22 38.88 -6.47 15.88
N ASP A 23 38.01 -6.97 16.76
CA ASP A 23 37.08 -8.06 16.45
C ASP A 23 35.80 -7.53 15.77
N ILE A 24 35.50 -6.24 15.92
CA ILE A 24 34.32 -5.60 15.32
C ILE A 24 34.56 -5.35 13.84
N LYS A 25 34.05 -6.27 13.02
CA LYS A 25 34.16 -6.21 11.56
C LYS A 25 32.78 -6.03 10.92
N PRO A 26 32.51 -4.89 10.25
CA PRO A 26 31.28 -4.75 9.46
C PRO A 26 31.33 -5.73 8.29
N ASN A 27 30.26 -6.49 8.09
CA ASN A 27 30.13 -7.43 6.97
C ASN A 27 28.81 -7.19 6.22
N GLY A 28 28.92 -6.88 4.94
CA GLY A 28 27.79 -6.56 4.08
C GLY A 28 27.13 -5.22 4.41
N TRP A 29 25.86 -5.11 4.06
CA TRP A 29 25.03 -3.92 4.15
C TRP A 29 23.67 -4.28 4.77
N ALA A 30 23.11 -3.36 5.55
CA ALA A 30 21.76 -3.48 6.09
C ALA A 30 20.95 -2.21 5.81
N ILE A 31 19.65 -2.38 5.54
CA ILE A 31 18.68 -1.29 5.37
C ILE A 31 17.50 -1.60 6.29
N GLU A 32 17.06 -0.60 7.06
CA GLU A 32 15.87 -0.66 7.89
C GLU A 32 14.83 0.33 7.35
N CYS A 33 13.62 -0.16 7.09
CA CYS A 33 12.43 0.65 6.85
C CYS A 33 11.55 0.60 8.10
N ARG A 34 11.17 1.77 8.62
CA ARG A 34 10.12 1.88 9.63
C ARG A 34 8.76 1.86 8.95
N ILE A 35 7.99 0.84 9.25
CA ILE A 35 6.64 0.70 8.78
C ILE A 35 5.75 1.39 9.80
N ASN A 36 5.11 2.48 9.38
CA ASN A 36 4.23 3.29 10.21
C ASN A 36 2.79 3.19 9.71
N ALA A 37 1.86 3.29 10.65
CA ALA A 37 0.43 3.44 10.42
C ALA A 37 0.11 4.89 10.03
N GLU A 38 0.52 5.28 8.83
CA GLU A 38 0.40 6.63 8.26
C GLU A 38 -0.04 6.52 6.80
N ASP A 39 -0.89 7.43 6.33
CA ASP A 39 -1.24 7.55 4.91
C ASP A 39 -0.29 8.52 4.20
N PRO A 40 0.69 8.01 3.42
CA PRO A 40 1.66 8.87 2.77
C PRO A 40 1.02 9.79 1.70
N PHE A 41 -0.13 9.42 1.13
CA PHE A 41 -0.80 10.19 0.08
C PHE A 41 -1.66 11.34 0.61
N ARG A 42 -1.91 11.35 1.91
CA ARG A 42 -2.60 12.44 2.61
C ARG A 42 -1.64 13.25 3.48
N GLY A 43 -0.36 13.30 3.13
CA GLY A 43 0.64 14.04 3.92
C GLY A 43 1.07 13.32 5.19
N PHE A 44 1.14 11.98 5.16
CA PHE A 44 1.55 11.13 6.28
C PHE A 44 0.63 11.27 7.50
N LEU A 45 -0.67 11.52 7.29
CA LEU A 45 -1.63 11.57 8.38
C LEU A 45 -1.66 10.21 9.11
N PRO A 46 -1.71 10.21 10.45
CA PRO A 46 -1.88 9.00 11.23
C PRO A 46 -3.11 8.17 10.82
N SER A 47 -2.94 6.85 10.79
CA SER A 47 -4.00 5.89 10.49
C SER A 47 -4.23 4.99 11.71
N ILE A 48 -5.35 5.19 12.41
CA ILE A 48 -5.72 4.35 13.55
C ILE A 48 -6.78 3.31 13.16
N GLY A 49 -6.86 2.23 13.92
CA GLY A 49 -7.88 1.21 13.75
C GLY A 49 -7.34 -0.21 13.80
N ARG A 50 -8.21 -1.16 13.46
CA ARG A 50 -7.92 -2.59 13.57
C ARG A 50 -7.08 -3.07 12.39
N LEU A 51 -6.02 -3.82 12.69
CA LEU A 51 -5.24 -4.59 11.72
C LEU A 51 -6.06 -5.80 11.25
N VAL A 52 -6.96 -5.60 10.28
CA VAL A 52 -7.81 -6.66 9.69
C VAL A 52 -6.95 -7.77 9.08
N LYS A 53 -5.86 -7.39 8.42
CA LYS A 53 -4.79 -8.31 8.01
C LYS A 53 -3.44 -7.72 8.34
N TYR A 54 -2.57 -8.55 8.89
CA TYR A 54 -1.19 -8.19 9.18
C TYR A 54 -0.30 -9.41 8.92
N ARG A 55 0.31 -9.46 7.75
CA ARG A 55 1.19 -10.53 7.32
C ARG A 55 2.54 -9.91 6.91
N PRO A 56 3.53 -9.90 7.81
CA PRO A 56 4.88 -9.49 7.45
C PRO A 56 5.51 -10.46 6.44
N PRO A 57 6.56 -10.03 5.71
CA PRO A 57 7.33 -10.92 4.85
C PRO A 57 7.94 -12.07 5.66
N GLN A 58 8.25 -13.17 4.99
CA GLN A 58 8.93 -14.29 5.63
C GLN A 58 10.28 -13.82 6.20
N THR A 59 10.50 -14.08 7.48
CA THR A 59 11.81 -13.87 8.10
C THR A 59 12.77 -14.93 7.58
N ILE A 60 13.93 -14.49 7.12
CA ILE A 60 15.00 -15.35 6.60
C ILE A 60 16.24 -15.00 7.39
N GLU A 61 16.77 -15.96 8.13
CA GLU A 61 17.93 -15.75 9.00
C GLU A 61 19.10 -15.12 8.24
N GLY A 62 19.63 -14.02 8.80
CA GLY A 62 20.72 -13.26 8.19
C GLY A 62 20.35 -12.48 6.92
N GLN A 63 19.08 -12.44 6.50
CA GLN A 63 18.66 -11.74 5.27
C GLN A 63 17.47 -10.81 5.46
N VAL A 64 16.38 -11.28 6.06
CA VAL A 64 15.15 -10.50 6.28
C VAL A 64 14.73 -10.69 7.73
N ARG A 65 14.64 -9.59 8.47
CA ARG A 65 14.23 -9.54 9.87
C ARG A 65 13.06 -8.56 10.02
N VAL A 66 12.07 -8.95 10.81
CA VAL A 66 10.93 -8.09 11.13
C VAL A 66 10.82 -7.98 12.64
N ASP A 67 11.02 -6.79 13.17
CA ASP A 67 10.74 -6.49 14.58
C ASP A 67 9.39 -5.80 14.65
N THR A 68 8.43 -6.41 15.33
CA THR A 68 7.08 -5.85 15.47
C THR A 68 6.56 -6.00 16.89
N GLY A 69 5.77 -5.02 17.33
CA GLY A 69 5.00 -5.06 18.57
C GLY A 69 3.50 -5.27 18.35
N VAL A 70 3.07 -5.57 17.12
CA VAL A 70 1.66 -5.74 16.74
C VAL A 70 1.40 -7.10 16.11
N PHE A 71 0.13 -7.47 15.96
CA PHE A 71 -0.29 -8.75 15.36
C PHE A 71 -1.63 -8.60 14.64
N GLU A 72 -1.94 -9.55 13.75
CA GLU A 72 -3.21 -9.57 13.02
C GLU A 72 -4.40 -9.63 13.99
N GLY A 73 -5.36 -8.73 13.79
CA GLY A 73 -6.53 -8.56 14.64
C GLY A 73 -6.35 -7.61 15.81
N GLY A 74 -5.12 -7.16 16.10
CA GLY A 74 -4.83 -6.09 17.04
C GLY A 74 -5.28 -4.71 16.54
N GLU A 75 -5.18 -3.69 17.39
CA GLU A 75 -5.64 -2.34 17.11
C GLU A 75 -4.51 -1.32 17.29
N ILE A 76 -4.36 -0.42 16.33
CA ILE A 76 -3.49 0.75 16.44
C ILE A 76 -4.30 1.86 17.10
N SER A 77 -4.04 2.08 18.39
CA SER A 77 -4.71 3.12 19.16
C SER A 77 -4.06 4.49 18.94
N MET A 78 -4.82 5.55 19.17
CA MET A 78 -4.31 6.93 19.13
C MET A 78 -3.33 7.30 20.27
N PHE A 79 -3.15 6.45 21.28
CA PHE A 79 -2.39 6.78 22.50
C PHE A 79 -0.89 6.51 22.39
N TYR A 80 -0.47 5.76 21.36
CA TYR A 80 0.93 5.33 21.16
C TYR A 80 1.47 5.83 19.82
N ASP A 81 2.74 5.51 19.56
CA ASP A 81 3.47 5.82 18.33
C ASP A 81 2.90 5.07 17.10
N SER A 82 3.07 5.65 15.90
CA SER A 82 2.57 5.09 14.63
C SER A 82 3.36 3.89 14.12
N MET A 83 4.54 3.61 14.67
CA MET A 83 5.39 2.52 14.22
C MET A 83 4.78 1.15 14.54
N ILE A 84 4.53 0.37 13.50
CA ILE A 84 3.98 -0.99 13.59
C ILE A 84 5.03 -2.08 13.38
N ALA A 85 6.08 -1.79 12.62
CA ALA A 85 7.20 -2.71 12.43
C ALA A 85 8.48 -1.99 12.02
N LYS A 86 9.61 -2.63 12.30
CA LYS A 86 10.87 -2.37 11.61
C LYS A 86 11.11 -3.54 10.66
N LEU A 87 11.17 -3.26 9.38
CA LEU A 87 11.55 -4.22 8.36
C LEU A 87 13.04 -4.00 8.05
N ILE A 88 13.86 -5.01 8.31
CA ILE A 88 15.31 -4.94 8.14
C ILE A 88 15.73 -5.98 7.11
N CYS A 89 16.48 -5.54 6.11
CA CYS A 89 17.09 -6.43 5.13
C CYS A 89 18.61 -6.28 5.15
N HIS A 90 19.32 -7.41 5.11
CA HIS A 90 20.77 -7.49 4.98
C HIS A 90 21.14 -8.04 3.60
N GLY A 91 22.30 -7.66 3.07
CA GLY A 91 22.88 -8.21 1.84
C GLY A 91 24.41 -8.10 1.85
N ALA A 92 25.08 -8.88 1.01
CA ALA A 92 26.52 -8.78 0.79
C ALA A 92 26.91 -7.43 0.18
N THR A 93 26.02 -6.87 -0.66
CA THR A 93 26.16 -5.52 -1.24
C THR A 93 24.94 -4.66 -0.89
N ARG A 94 25.09 -3.34 -0.99
CA ARG A 94 23.99 -2.39 -0.81
C ARG A 94 22.82 -2.69 -1.75
N ASP A 95 23.11 -2.94 -3.03
CA ASP A 95 22.09 -3.25 -4.04
C ASP A 95 21.35 -4.55 -3.75
N GLN A 96 22.04 -5.54 -3.17
CA GLN A 96 21.38 -6.76 -2.72
C GLN A 96 20.44 -6.49 -1.54
N ALA A 97 20.86 -5.67 -0.56
CA ALA A 97 20.00 -5.28 0.57
C ALA A 97 18.77 -4.48 0.09
N VAL A 98 18.94 -3.57 -0.88
CA VAL A 98 17.82 -2.83 -1.49
C VAL A 98 16.86 -3.76 -2.23
N ARG A 99 17.37 -4.66 -3.08
CA ARG A 99 16.51 -5.63 -3.79
C ARG A 99 15.71 -6.50 -2.84
N ARG A 100 16.35 -7.03 -1.79
CA ARG A 100 15.67 -7.79 -0.73
C ARG A 100 14.61 -6.94 -0.02
N MET A 101 14.89 -5.66 0.27
CA MET A 101 13.92 -4.75 0.86
C MET A 101 12.71 -4.53 -0.05
N ARG A 102 12.92 -4.37 -1.37
CA ARG A 102 11.82 -4.25 -2.36
C ARG A 102 10.92 -5.47 -2.34
N ASP A 103 11.50 -6.68 -2.40
CA ASP A 103 10.74 -7.93 -2.39
C ASP A 103 10.00 -8.15 -1.07
N ALA A 104 10.64 -7.79 0.05
CA ALA A 104 10.05 -7.87 1.38
C ALA A 104 8.87 -6.89 1.56
N LEU A 105 8.98 -5.66 1.05
CA LEU A 105 7.88 -4.69 1.04
C LEU A 105 6.72 -5.16 0.15
N ASN A 106 7.00 -5.76 -1.00
CA ASN A 106 5.98 -6.34 -1.87
C ASN A 106 5.16 -7.43 -1.16
N ALA A 107 5.83 -8.26 -0.34
CA ALA A 107 5.20 -9.34 0.42
C ALA A 107 4.49 -8.87 1.71
N PHE A 108 4.71 -7.64 2.18
CA PHE A 108 4.16 -7.16 3.44
C PHE A 108 2.70 -6.71 3.27
N VAL A 109 1.77 -7.55 3.74
CA VAL A 109 0.33 -7.27 3.66
C VAL A 109 -0.17 -6.63 4.95
N ILE A 110 -0.73 -5.43 4.81
CA ILE A 110 -1.46 -4.72 5.87
C ILE A 110 -2.84 -4.33 5.32
N ARG A 111 -3.90 -4.57 6.10
CA ARG A 111 -5.28 -4.15 5.80
C ARG A 111 -5.97 -3.67 7.06
N GLY A 112 -6.92 -2.76 6.89
CA GLY A 112 -7.72 -2.17 7.97
C GLY A 112 -7.23 -0.79 8.41
N ILE A 113 -5.96 -0.48 8.13
CA ILE A 113 -5.35 0.84 8.24
C ILE A 113 -4.52 1.11 6.98
N ASP A 114 -4.13 2.36 6.81
CA ASP A 114 -3.12 2.79 5.84
C ASP A 114 -1.72 2.68 6.45
N SER A 115 -0.71 2.55 5.58
CA SER A 115 0.68 2.47 6.01
C SER A 115 1.60 3.17 5.02
N ASN A 116 2.78 3.56 5.51
CA ASN A 116 3.79 4.22 4.69
C ASN A 116 4.55 3.26 3.74
N ILE A 117 4.12 2.00 3.59
CA ILE A 117 4.75 1.02 2.67
C ILE A 117 4.88 1.55 1.24
N PRO A 118 3.86 2.19 0.62
CA PRO A 118 3.99 2.72 -0.74
C PRO A 118 5.13 3.74 -0.86
N PHE A 119 5.29 4.58 0.17
CA PHE A 119 6.39 5.53 0.25
C PHE A 119 7.75 4.86 0.39
N GLN A 120 7.89 3.90 1.33
CA GLN A 120 9.14 3.13 1.49
C GLN A 120 9.52 2.41 0.19
N ALA A 121 8.55 1.83 -0.51
CA ALA A 121 8.77 1.13 -1.77
C ALA A 121 9.18 2.08 -2.90
N ALA A 122 8.60 3.28 -2.97
CA ALA A 122 9.02 4.31 -3.92
C ALA A 122 10.47 4.76 -3.67
N LEU A 123 10.86 4.95 -2.40
CA LEU A 123 12.24 5.29 -2.05
C LEU A 123 13.25 4.21 -2.47
N MET A 124 12.90 2.94 -2.33
CA MET A 124 13.77 1.83 -2.78
C MET A 124 13.97 1.77 -4.29
N GLN A 125 13.24 2.58 -5.06
CA GLN A 125 13.39 2.74 -6.51
C GLN A 125 13.93 4.11 -6.91
N ASN A 126 13.96 5.08 -5.99
CA ASN A 126 14.40 6.43 -6.28
C ASN A 126 15.90 6.43 -6.68
N SER A 127 16.20 7.01 -7.84
CA SER A 127 17.54 7.00 -8.43
C SER A 127 18.59 7.67 -7.54
N ARG A 128 18.24 8.73 -6.82
CA ARG A 128 19.13 9.46 -5.90
C ARG A 128 19.34 8.69 -4.59
N PHE A 129 18.33 7.96 -4.11
CA PHE A 129 18.52 7.00 -3.01
C PHE A 129 19.45 5.85 -3.43
N LEU A 130 19.26 5.30 -4.63
CA LEU A 130 20.07 4.21 -5.17
C LEU A 130 21.54 4.63 -5.38
N SER A 131 21.79 5.85 -5.85
CA SER A 131 23.15 6.37 -6.05
C SER A 131 23.91 6.62 -4.74
N GLY A 132 23.20 6.77 -3.61
CA GLY A 132 23.79 7.14 -2.32
C GLY A 132 24.12 8.63 -2.19
N LEU A 133 23.78 9.45 -3.19
CA LEU A 133 24.07 10.88 -3.23
C LEU A 133 22.88 11.71 -2.74
N PHE A 134 22.61 11.61 -1.45
CA PHE A 134 21.51 12.33 -0.80
C PHE A 134 21.99 13.01 0.50
N THR A 135 21.26 14.05 0.89
CA THR A 135 21.52 14.84 2.11
C THR A 135 20.43 14.60 3.14
N THR A 136 20.53 15.21 4.31
CA THR A 136 19.43 15.22 5.29
C THR A 136 18.20 15.98 4.81
N SER A 137 18.34 16.83 3.79
CA SER A 137 17.22 17.55 3.13
C SER A 137 16.57 16.76 2.00
N PHE A 138 17.04 15.53 1.73
CA PHE A 138 16.59 14.70 0.59
C PHE A 138 15.08 14.69 0.39
N MET A 139 14.31 14.53 1.47
CA MET A 139 12.85 14.49 1.39
C MET A 139 12.23 15.81 0.94
N ALA A 140 12.75 16.94 1.41
CA ALA A 140 12.29 18.26 0.99
C ALA A 140 12.72 18.58 -0.44
N ASP A 141 13.88 18.09 -0.87
CA ASP A 141 14.39 18.27 -2.22
C ASP A 141 13.60 17.44 -3.25
N GLU A 142 13.33 16.17 -2.96
CA GLU A 142 12.65 15.25 -3.88
C GLU A 142 11.13 15.38 -3.87
N TYR A 143 10.54 15.69 -2.71
CA TYR A 143 9.09 15.79 -2.53
C TYR A 143 8.68 17.13 -1.92
N PRO A 144 9.00 18.28 -2.57
CA PRO A 144 8.76 19.61 -2.01
C PRO A 144 7.27 19.93 -1.80
N SER A 145 6.38 19.28 -2.56
CA SER A 145 4.92 19.43 -2.46
C SER A 145 4.25 18.28 -1.70
N GLY A 146 5.04 17.48 -0.97
CA GLY A 146 4.57 16.24 -0.36
C GLY A 146 4.60 15.05 -1.32
N PHE A 147 4.39 13.86 -0.76
CA PHE A 147 4.38 12.60 -1.52
C PHE A 147 2.96 12.29 -2.00
N VAL A 148 2.80 12.06 -3.30
CA VAL A 148 1.51 11.80 -3.93
C VAL A 148 1.48 10.45 -4.64
N ALA A 149 0.29 9.95 -4.94
CA ALA A 149 0.13 8.66 -5.62
C ALA A 149 0.81 8.60 -6.99
N ALA A 150 1.02 9.75 -7.65
CA ALA A 150 1.74 9.85 -8.91
C ALA A 150 3.25 9.58 -8.77
N ASP A 151 3.83 9.77 -7.59
CA ASP A 151 5.26 9.53 -7.33
C ASP A 151 5.60 8.04 -7.27
N VAL A 152 4.59 7.19 -7.13
CA VAL A 152 4.74 5.74 -7.11
C VAL A 152 4.63 5.20 -8.51
N VAL A 153 5.69 5.41 -9.29
CA VAL A 153 5.77 4.97 -10.68
C VAL A 153 6.06 3.47 -10.74
N HIS A 154 5.44 2.79 -11.70
CA HIS A 154 5.71 1.40 -12.01
C HIS A 154 6.16 1.32 -13.47
N ASP A 155 7.36 0.77 -13.69
CA ASP A 155 8.02 0.77 -15.00
C ASP A 155 7.28 -0.09 -16.05
N ASP A 156 6.50 -1.07 -15.60
CA ASP A 156 5.74 -1.97 -16.45
C ASP A 156 4.26 -2.09 -16.04
N PRO A 157 3.39 -1.13 -16.43
CA PRO A 157 1.96 -1.23 -16.15
C PRO A 157 1.28 -2.45 -16.80
N GLY A 158 1.85 -2.96 -17.90
CA GLY A 158 1.35 -4.14 -18.60
C GLY A 158 1.43 -5.40 -17.73
N LEU A 159 2.49 -5.53 -16.92
CA LEU A 159 2.63 -6.60 -15.93
C LEU A 159 1.49 -6.60 -14.91
N LEU A 160 1.10 -5.42 -14.39
CA LEU A 160 -0.01 -5.30 -13.42
C LEU A 160 -1.33 -5.77 -14.05
N ALA A 161 -1.57 -5.39 -15.30
CA ALA A 161 -2.74 -5.85 -16.06
C ALA A 161 -2.68 -7.37 -16.31
N ALA A 162 -1.52 -7.91 -16.69
CA ALA A 162 -1.33 -9.33 -16.93
C ALA A 162 -1.59 -10.17 -15.68
N VAL A 163 -1.09 -9.74 -14.53
CA VAL A 163 -1.29 -10.42 -13.23
C VAL A 163 -2.75 -10.38 -12.80
N ALA A 164 -3.46 -9.28 -13.04
CA ALA A 164 -4.90 -9.23 -12.83
C ALA A 164 -5.66 -10.20 -13.74
N ALA A 165 -5.26 -10.28 -15.00
CA ALA A 165 -5.82 -11.21 -15.98
C ALA A 165 -5.56 -12.67 -15.58
N PHE A 166 -4.35 -12.99 -15.08
CA PHE A 166 -4.01 -14.27 -14.47
C PHE A 166 -4.98 -14.61 -13.33
N GLY A 167 -5.16 -13.69 -12.36
CA GLY A 167 -6.04 -13.90 -11.21
C GLY A 167 -7.48 -14.17 -11.61
N ARG A 168 -8.00 -13.38 -12.56
CA ARG A 168 -9.35 -13.56 -13.10
C ARG A 168 -9.49 -14.88 -13.85
N ARG A 169 -8.54 -15.22 -14.72
CA ARG A 169 -8.59 -16.45 -15.50
C ARG A 169 -8.57 -17.67 -14.59
N ARG A 170 -7.69 -17.69 -13.60
CA ARG A 170 -7.59 -18.78 -12.62
C ARG A 170 -8.88 -18.96 -11.81
N TYR A 171 -9.49 -17.86 -11.37
CA TYR A 171 -10.80 -17.93 -10.72
C TYR A 171 -11.88 -18.52 -11.64
N ILE A 172 -11.91 -18.09 -12.90
CA ILE A 172 -12.92 -18.52 -13.86
C ILE A 172 -12.73 -20.00 -14.25
N ASP A 173 -11.50 -20.45 -14.46
CA ASP A 173 -11.20 -21.85 -14.76
C ASP A 173 -11.61 -22.76 -13.59
N ARG A 174 -11.44 -22.32 -12.33
CA ARG A 174 -11.99 -23.02 -11.17
C ARG A 174 -13.53 -23.00 -11.16
N ALA A 175 -14.15 -21.87 -11.48
CA ALA A 175 -15.60 -21.71 -11.44
C ALA A 175 -16.33 -22.58 -12.48
N VAL A 176 -15.70 -22.89 -13.62
CA VAL A 176 -16.27 -23.80 -14.62
C VAL A 176 -16.06 -25.28 -14.29
N GLN A 177 -15.47 -25.62 -13.14
CA GLN A 177 -15.37 -27.00 -12.66
C GLN A 177 -16.49 -27.39 -11.69
N VAL A 178 -17.51 -26.53 -11.54
CA VAL A 178 -18.68 -26.83 -10.70
C VAL A 178 -19.34 -28.13 -11.14
N SER A 179 -19.75 -28.96 -10.18
CA SER A 179 -20.42 -30.23 -10.42
C SER A 179 -21.84 -30.04 -10.99
N GLY A 180 -22.40 -31.08 -11.60
CA GLY A 180 -23.77 -31.04 -12.14
C GLY A 180 -23.95 -30.22 -13.42
N GLN A 181 -22.85 -29.89 -14.12
CA GLN A 181 -22.94 -29.29 -15.44
C GLN A 181 -23.58 -30.24 -16.45
N MET A 182 -24.29 -29.67 -17.41
CA MET A 182 -24.87 -30.41 -18.53
C MET A 182 -23.74 -31.08 -19.34
N PRO A 183 -23.72 -32.42 -19.45
CA PRO A 183 -22.70 -33.12 -20.23
C PRO A 183 -22.70 -32.64 -21.70
N GLY A 184 -21.51 -32.39 -22.24
CA GLY A 184 -21.30 -31.90 -23.62
C GLY A 184 -21.56 -30.41 -23.81
N HIS A 185 -22.08 -29.71 -22.79
CA HIS A 185 -22.41 -28.28 -22.83
C HIS A 185 -21.75 -27.51 -21.69
N GLN A 186 -20.60 -28.00 -21.22
CA GLN A 186 -19.83 -27.31 -20.18
C GLN A 186 -19.38 -25.94 -20.66
N ARG A 187 -19.28 -24.99 -19.73
CA ARG A 187 -18.88 -23.63 -20.06
C ARG A 187 -17.43 -23.60 -20.53
N GLN A 188 -17.23 -23.17 -21.78
CA GLN A 188 -15.90 -22.92 -22.32
C GLN A 188 -15.44 -21.49 -22.00
N VAL A 189 -14.17 -21.36 -21.60
CA VAL A 189 -13.60 -20.07 -21.19
C VAL A 189 -12.78 -19.49 -22.34
N GLY A 190 -13.29 -18.40 -22.93
CA GLY A 190 -12.61 -17.67 -24.01
C GLY A 190 -11.25 -17.08 -23.59
N SER A 191 -10.38 -16.87 -24.57
CA SER A 191 -9.04 -16.33 -24.37
C SER A 191 -8.96 -14.80 -24.41
N GLU A 192 -9.98 -14.10 -24.92
CA GLU A 192 -9.97 -12.64 -25.07
C GLU A 192 -10.60 -11.92 -23.86
N TRP A 193 -9.78 -11.09 -23.22
CA TRP A 193 -10.15 -10.33 -22.04
C TRP A 193 -9.79 -8.86 -22.23
N VAL A 194 -10.41 -7.99 -21.44
CA VAL A 194 -10.02 -6.60 -21.31
C VAL A 194 -9.82 -6.32 -19.83
N VAL A 195 -8.63 -5.83 -19.49
CA VAL A 195 -8.32 -5.31 -18.17
C VAL A 195 -8.50 -3.81 -18.20
N GLN A 196 -9.43 -3.29 -17.41
CA GLN A 196 -9.62 -1.85 -17.24
C GLN A 196 -8.87 -1.39 -15.99
N MET A 197 -7.89 -0.52 -16.17
CA MET A 197 -7.00 -0.03 -15.12
C MET A 197 -6.76 1.47 -15.31
N GLU A 198 -6.99 2.26 -14.25
CA GLU A 198 -6.76 3.72 -14.25
C GLU A 198 -7.43 4.46 -15.44
N GLY A 199 -8.61 4.01 -15.86
CA GLY A 199 -9.35 4.60 -16.97
C GLY A 199 -8.87 4.21 -18.37
N LYS A 200 -7.86 3.34 -18.47
CA LYS A 200 -7.35 2.75 -19.72
C LYS A 200 -7.75 1.29 -19.84
N ASP A 201 -8.06 0.88 -21.07
CA ASP A 201 -8.33 -0.52 -21.41
C ASP A 201 -7.06 -1.20 -21.94
N TYR A 202 -6.81 -2.40 -21.44
CA TYR A 202 -5.74 -3.29 -21.86
C TYR A 202 -6.39 -4.55 -22.45
N PRO A 203 -6.64 -4.61 -23.76
CA PRO A 203 -7.10 -5.82 -24.43
C PRO A 203 -6.00 -6.89 -24.40
N VAL A 204 -6.26 -8.00 -23.73
CA VAL A 204 -5.29 -9.08 -23.53
C VAL A 204 -5.82 -10.41 -24.03
N VAL A 205 -4.92 -11.26 -24.49
CA VAL A 205 -5.22 -12.67 -24.76
C VAL A 205 -4.55 -13.50 -23.68
N VAL A 206 -5.33 -14.36 -23.02
CA VAL A 206 -4.88 -15.21 -21.92
C VAL A 206 -4.97 -16.68 -22.35
N THR A 207 -3.83 -17.33 -22.48
CA THR A 207 -3.72 -18.75 -22.85
C THR A 207 -3.12 -19.58 -21.70
N PRO A 208 -3.67 -20.76 -21.39
CA PRO A 208 -3.08 -21.65 -20.39
C PRO A 208 -1.69 -22.13 -20.81
N ILE A 209 -0.76 -22.17 -19.86
CA ILE A 209 0.56 -22.80 -19.97
C ILE A 209 0.77 -23.73 -18.76
N PRO A 210 1.75 -24.66 -18.78
CA PRO A 210 2.04 -25.47 -17.61
C PRO A 210 2.30 -24.60 -16.36
N GLY A 211 1.50 -24.81 -15.30
CA GLY A 211 1.64 -24.08 -14.03
C GLY A 211 1.07 -22.65 -14.01
N GLY A 212 0.49 -22.15 -15.10
CA GLY A 212 0.00 -20.77 -15.12
C GLY A 212 -0.65 -20.33 -16.44
N TYR A 213 -0.42 -19.07 -16.81
CA TYR A 213 -1.00 -18.47 -18.03
C TYR A 213 0.02 -17.58 -18.74
N SER A 214 0.04 -17.66 -20.07
CA SER A 214 0.67 -16.67 -20.93
C SER A 214 -0.35 -15.57 -21.20
N VAL A 215 -0.01 -14.32 -20.88
CA VAL A 215 -0.82 -13.14 -21.17
C VAL A 215 -0.12 -12.29 -22.21
N THR A 216 -0.78 -12.02 -23.34
CA THR A 216 -0.23 -11.15 -24.39
C THR A 216 -1.03 -9.86 -24.48
N TYR A 217 -0.32 -8.73 -24.56
CA TYR A 217 -0.87 -7.38 -24.74
C TYR A 217 -0.06 -6.65 -25.82
N GLY A 218 -0.65 -6.42 -26.99
CA GLY A 218 0.10 -5.86 -28.12
C GLY A 218 1.26 -6.77 -28.53
N ALA A 219 2.49 -6.26 -28.48
CA ALA A 219 3.72 -7.02 -28.73
C ALA A 219 4.28 -7.71 -27.47
N ASP A 220 3.81 -7.32 -26.29
CA ASP A 220 4.33 -7.78 -25.01
C ASP A 220 3.72 -9.12 -24.62
N ARG A 221 4.52 -9.98 -23.98
CA ARG A 221 4.13 -11.29 -23.48
C ARG A 221 4.63 -11.52 -22.07
N TYR A 222 3.72 -12.01 -21.23
CA TYR A 222 3.95 -12.30 -19.81
C TYR A 222 3.58 -13.75 -19.52
N ASP A 223 4.58 -14.63 -19.47
CA ASP A 223 4.41 -16.01 -19.03
C ASP A 223 4.44 -16.06 -17.51
N LEU A 224 3.25 -16.04 -16.92
CA LEU A 224 3.04 -15.99 -15.47
C LEU A 224 2.80 -17.40 -14.92
N VAL A 225 3.72 -17.86 -14.07
CA VAL A 225 3.66 -19.17 -13.43
C VAL A 225 3.64 -18.99 -11.92
N SER A 226 2.64 -19.55 -11.24
CA SER A 226 2.48 -19.43 -9.79
C SER A 226 1.51 -20.48 -9.25
N ASP A 227 1.78 -20.93 -8.03
CA ASP A 227 0.86 -21.75 -7.25
C ASP A 227 -0.28 -20.94 -6.61
N TRP A 228 -0.25 -19.60 -6.70
CA TRP A 228 -1.21 -18.68 -6.08
C TRP A 228 -2.65 -19.17 -6.18
N LYS A 229 -3.37 -19.12 -5.07
CA LYS A 229 -4.76 -19.59 -4.97
C LYS A 229 -5.70 -18.44 -4.65
N PHE A 230 -6.94 -18.60 -5.10
CA PHE A 230 -8.01 -17.69 -4.74
C PHE A 230 -8.13 -17.57 -3.21
N GLY A 231 -8.01 -16.35 -2.69
CA GLY A 231 -8.02 -16.05 -1.25
C GLY A 231 -6.64 -15.74 -0.68
N GLU A 232 -5.56 -16.08 -1.38
CA GLU A 232 -4.21 -15.63 -1.03
C GLU A 232 -4.02 -14.16 -1.45
N LEU A 233 -3.30 -13.41 -0.63
CA LEU A 233 -3.10 -11.97 -0.81
C LEU A 233 -1.76 -11.62 -1.46
N VAL A 234 -0.81 -12.56 -1.45
CA VAL A 234 0.53 -12.40 -2.03
C VAL A 234 0.70 -13.42 -3.13
N PHE A 235 1.05 -12.94 -4.32
CA PHE A 235 1.45 -13.73 -5.46
C PHE A 235 2.97 -13.95 -5.39
N HIS A 236 3.37 -15.22 -5.28
CA HIS A 236 4.76 -15.64 -5.47
C HIS A 236 4.83 -16.52 -6.71
N GLY A 237 5.76 -16.23 -7.61
CA GLY A 237 5.89 -16.99 -8.84
C GLY A 237 6.98 -16.45 -9.72
N THR A 238 6.81 -16.62 -11.03
CA THR A 238 7.71 -16.06 -12.03
C THR A 238 6.94 -15.36 -13.14
N CYS A 239 7.57 -14.35 -13.73
CA CYS A 239 7.16 -13.78 -15.01
C CYS A 239 8.31 -13.96 -16.01
N ASN A 240 8.06 -14.65 -17.12
CA ASN A 240 9.09 -14.94 -18.14
C ASN A 240 10.34 -15.63 -17.56
N GLY A 241 10.16 -16.46 -16.52
CA GLY A 241 11.24 -17.17 -15.82
C GLY A 241 11.90 -16.39 -14.67
N GLU A 242 11.69 -15.08 -14.58
CA GLU A 242 12.25 -14.24 -13.51
C GLU A 242 11.34 -14.25 -12.27
N PRO A 243 11.89 -14.31 -11.04
CA PRO A 243 11.10 -14.25 -9.81
C PRO A 243 10.20 -13.02 -9.73
N LEU A 244 8.94 -13.22 -9.33
CA LEU A 244 7.95 -12.17 -9.15
C LEU A 244 7.25 -12.31 -7.81
N CYS A 245 7.25 -11.24 -7.02
CA CYS A 245 6.55 -11.11 -5.75
C CYS A 245 5.72 -9.84 -5.73
N LEU A 246 4.40 -9.95 -5.54
CA LEU A 246 3.49 -8.81 -5.46
C LEU A 246 2.22 -9.18 -4.69
N GLN A 247 1.34 -8.22 -4.41
CA GLN A 247 0.02 -8.51 -3.84
C GLN A 247 -1.04 -8.58 -4.93
N LEU A 248 -1.87 -9.63 -4.89
CA LEU A 248 -3.00 -9.83 -5.79
C LEU A 248 -4.20 -10.28 -4.95
N GLU A 249 -5.24 -9.44 -4.91
CA GLU A 249 -6.42 -9.67 -4.08
C GLU A 249 -7.68 -9.39 -4.90
N ARG A 250 -8.74 -10.20 -4.71
CA ARG A 250 -10.05 -9.95 -5.30
C ARG A 250 -10.94 -9.19 -4.31
N ILE A 251 -11.51 -8.08 -4.76
CA ILE A 251 -12.44 -7.24 -3.99
C ILE A 251 -13.76 -7.14 -4.77
N GLY A 252 -14.67 -8.07 -4.51
CA GLY A 252 -15.93 -8.18 -5.25
C GLY A 252 -15.70 -8.51 -6.73
N LEU A 253 -15.95 -7.54 -7.62
CA LEU A 253 -15.68 -7.66 -9.06
C LEU A 253 -14.30 -7.12 -9.46
N LEU A 254 -13.66 -6.35 -8.58
CA LEU A 254 -12.35 -5.77 -8.81
C LEU A 254 -11.25 -6.72 -8.35
N TYR A 255 -10.06 -6.50 -8.89
CA TYR A 255 -8.82 -6.97 -8.31
C TYR A 255 -8.03 -5.76 -7.82
N ARG A 256 -7.31 -5.92 -6.73
CA ARG A 256 -6.26 -5.00 -6.28
C ARG A 256 -4.93 -5.67 -6.56
N VAL A 257 -4.09 -4.99 -7.33
CA VAL A 257 -2.71 -5.40 -7.59
C VAL A 257 -1.81 -4.36 -6.92
N VAL A 258 -0.84 -4.82 -6.12
CA VAL A 258 0.14 -3.95 -5.47
C VAL A 258 1.54 -4.44 -5.78
N HIS A 259 2.36 -3.62 -6.43
CA HIS A 259 3.75 -3.96 -6.73
C HIS A 259 4.61 -2.71 -6.67
N PHE A 260 5.75 -2.81 -5.99
CA PHE A 260 6.67 -1.70 -5.72
C PHE A 260 5.97 -0.42 -5.21
N GLY A 261 5.02 -0.61 -4.30
CA GLY A 261 4.20 0.46 -3.73
C GLY A 261 3.03 0.91 -4.61
N LYS A 262 3.09 0.72 -5.94
CA LYS A 262 2.00 1.11 -6.84
C LYS A 262 0.80 0.21 -6.53
N GLN A 263 -0.32 0.82 -6.20
CA GLN A 263 -1.58 0.12 -5.96
C GLN A 263 -2.60 0.48 -7.04
N VAL A 264 -3.08 -0.52 -7.76
CA VAL A 264 -4.12 -0.35 -8.79
C VAL A 264 -5.34 -1.19 -8.47
N LYS A 265 -6.52 -0.61 -8.72
CA LYS A 265 -7.79 -1.34 -8.74
C LYS A 265 -8.16 -1.59 -10.20
N VAL A 266 -8.42 -2.83 -10.53
CA VAL A 266 -8.60 -3.26 -11.92
C VAL A 266 -9.85 -4.12 -12.07
N THR A 267 -10.54 -3.95 -13.19
CA THR A 267 -11.66 -4.81 -13.58
C THR A 267 -11.20 -5.69 -14.72
N VAL A 268 -11.46 -7.00 -14.66
CA VAL A 268 -11.11 -7.93 -15.73
C VAL A 268 -12.36 -8.58 -16.30
N MET A 269 -12.62 -8.31 -17.57
CA MET A 269 -13.86 -8.69 -18.26
C MET A 269 -13.56 -9.44 -19.54
N THR A 270 -14.55 -10.15 -20.09
CA THR A 270 -14.44 -10.63 -21.47
C THR A 270 -14.51 -9.44 -22.43
N ALA A 271 -13.95 -9.57 -23.63
CA ALA A 271 -14.00 -8.51 -24.64
C ALA A 271 -15.42 -7.98 -24.90
N ASN A 272 -16.42 -8.88 -25.01
CA ASN A 272 -17.81 -8.46 -25.20
C ASN A 272 -18.39 -7.73 -23.97
N ALA A 273 -18.06 -8.15 -22.74
CA ALA A 273 -18.54 -7.46 -21.54
C ALA A 273 -17.94 -6.05 -21.41
N ALA A 274 -16.67 -5.86 -21.75
CA ALA A 274 -16.05 -4.54 -21.80
C ALA A 274 -16.71 -3.63 -22.85
N ARG A 275 -17.02 -4.16 -24.04
CA ARG A 275 -17.77 -3.44 -25.08
C ARG A 275 -19.15 -2.99 -24.60
N MET A 276 -19.85 -3.81 -23.81
CA MET A 276 -21.14 -3.42 -23.21
C MET A 276 -20.97 -2.38 -22.10
N LEU A 277 -19.95 -2.52 -21.26
CA LEU A 277 -19.68 -1.56 -20.18
C LEU A 277 -19.36 -0.16 -20.74
N ALA A 278 -18.67 -0.07 -21.87
CA ALA A 278 -18.37 1.20 -22.52
C ALA A 278 -19.62 2.00 -22.95
N LEU A 279 -20.78 1.34 -23.06
CA LEU A 279 -22.07 1.97 -23.36
C LEU A 279 -22.81 2.45 -22.11
N MET A 280 -22.33 2.11 -20.90
CA MET A 280 -22.99 2.50 -19.66
C MET A 280 -22.69 3.97 -19.33
N PRO A 281 -23.69 4.73 -18.82
CA PRO A 281 -23.46 6.10 -18.38
C PRO A 281 -22.39 6.20 -17.30
N LYS A 282 -21.52 7.21 -17.39
CA LYS A 282 -20.53 7.50 -16.35
C LYS A 282 -21.25 8.07 -15.13
N LYS A 283 -21.13 7.40 -13.98
CA LYS A 283 -21.65 7.90 -12.71
C LYS A 283 -20.73 9.04 -12.23
N VAL A 284 -21.28 10.24 -12.12
CA VAL A 284 -20.57 11.38 -11.51
C VAL A 284 -20.58 11.18 -10.00
N PRO A 285 -19.43 11.24 -9.31
CA PRO A 285 -19.39 11.17 -7.86
C PRO A 285 -20.15 12.36 -7.23
N PRO A 286 -20.70 12.21 -6.02
CA PRO A 286 -21.37 13.31 -5.34
C PRO A 286 -20.38 14.45 -5.05
N ASP A 287 -20.85 15.70 -5.20
CA ASP A 287 -20.08 16.87 -4.82
C ASP A 287 -20.12 17.04 -3.29
N LEU A 288 -18.98 16.80 -2.63
CA LEU A 288 -18.81 16.93 -1.18
C LEU A 288 -18.09 18.22 -0.80
N SER A 289 -17.85 19.13 -1.74
CA SER A 289 -17.05 20.36 -1.52
C SER A 289 -17.68 21.35 -0.52
N ARG A 290 -18.92 21.10 -0.09
CA ARG A 290 -19.63 21.85 0.95
C ARG A 290 -19.38 21.33 2.35
N PHE A 291 -18.53 20.33 2.54
CA PHE A 291 -18.26 19.77 3.87
C PHE A 291 -16.78 19.81 4.20
N LEU A 292 -16.44 20.24 5.41
CA LEU A 292 -15.16 19.89 6.02
C LEU A 292 -15.33 18.53 6.68
N LEU A 293 -14.73 17.52 6.08
CA LEU A 293 -14.70 16.17 6.63
C LEU A 293 -13.42 15.98 7.44
N SER A 294 -13.48 15.13 8.48
CA SER A 294 -12.30 14.70 9.21
C SER A 294 -11.39 13.87 8.29
N PRO A 295 -10.17 14.33 7.95
CA PRO A 295 -9.32 13.61 7.01
C PRO A 295 -8.69 12.35 7.65
N MET A 296 -8.69 12.31 8.98
CA MET A 296 -8.13 11.24 9.81
C MET A 296 -9.00 11.00 11.04
N PRO A 297 -8.93 9.81 11.66
CA PRO A 297 -9.55 9.54 12.94
C PRO A 297 -8.73 10.14 14.09
N GLY A 298 -9.36 10.78 15.07
CA GLY A 298 -8.65 11.46 16.17
C GLY A 298 -9.56 12.28 17.08
N LEU A 299 -8.97 12.93 18.09
CA LEU A 299 -9.70 13.81 19.01
C LEU A 299 -9.79 15.22 18.43
N LEU A 300 -11.01 15.74 18.27
CA LEU A 300 -11.22 17.13 17.88
C LEU A 300 -10.86 18.06 19.05
N ARG A 301 -9.64 18.59 19.06
CA ARG A 301 -9.15 19.44 20.15
C ARG A 301 -9.86 20.78 20.20
N GLU A 302 -10.02 21.39 19.04
CA GLU A 302 -10.49 22.75 18.91
C GLU A 302 -11.27 22.93 17.61
N ILE A 303 -12.33 23.72 17.66
CA ILE A 303 -12.99 24.30 16.49
C ILE A 303 -12.76 25.80 16.59
N SER A 304 -12.09 26.37 15.58
CA SER A 304 -11.64 27.76 15.60
C SER A 304 -12.63 28.73 14.96
N VAL A 305 -13.78 28.22 14.46
CA VAL A 305 -14.79 29.00 13.71
C VAL A 305 -16.20 28.74 14.24
N LYS A 306 -17.13 29.66 13.97
CA LYS A 306 -18.54 29.59 14.38
C LYS A 306 -19.49 29.52 13.19
N ALA A 307 -20.69 29.03 13.41
CA ALA A 307 -21.74 29.06 12.39
C ALA A 307 -22.06 30.51 11.99
N GLY A 308 -22.14 30.76 10.67
CA GLY A 308 -22.34 32.06 10.06
C GLY A 308 -21.06 32.84 9.75
N GLU A 309 -19.90 32.38 10.22
CA GLU A 309 -18.60 33.04 10.05
C GLU A 309 -18.08 32.90 8.61
N GLN A 310 -17.51 33.97 8.08
CA GLN A 310 -16.87 33.99 6.77
C GLN A 310 -15.39 33.72 6.93
N VAL A 311 -14.88 32.72 6.22
CA VAL A 311 -13.51 32.23 6.35
C VAL A 311 -12.79 32.35 5.01
N SER A 312 -11.53 32.77 5.04
CA SER A 312 -10.69 32.88 3.84
C SER A 312 -9.90 31.60 3.59
N ALA A 313 -9.49 31.37 2.33
CA ALA A 313 -8.62 30.26 1.98
C ALA A 313 -7.34 30.25 2.84
N GLY A 314 -7.02 29.09 3.42
CA GLY A 314 -5.87 28.88 4.31
C GLY A 314 -6.15 29.21 5.79
N GLU A 315 -7.30 29.77 6.13
CA GLU A 315 -7.69 30.06 7.51
C GLU A 315 -7.94 28.78 8.31
N LYS A 316 -7.56 28.80 9.59
CA LYS A 316 -7.68 27.67 10.53
C LYS A 316 -9.15 27.42 10.85
N LEU A 317 -9.61 26.19 10.63
CA LEU A 317 -10.98 25.77 10.90
C LEU A 317 -11.10 24.91 12.17
N ALA A 318 -10.23 23.92 12.31
CA ALA A 318 -10.25 22.97 13.41
C ALA A 318 -8.85 22.36 13.66
N VAL A 319 -8.65 21.80 14.84
CA VAL A 319 -7.43 21.04 15.20
C VAL A 319 -7.83 19.65 15.64
N ILE A 320 -7.22 18.64 15.03
CA ILE A 320 -7.40 17.24 15.42
C ILE A 320 -6.09 16.71 15.97
N GLU A 321 -6.14 16.12 17.15
CA GLU A 321 -5.01 15.40 17.75
C GLU A 321 -5.16 13.89 17.50
N ALA A 322 -4.12 13.29 16.94
CA ALA A 322 -3.99 11.84 16.80
C ALA A 322 -2.52 11.44 16.99
N MET A 323 -2.26 10.33 17.71
CA MET A 323 -0.91 9.78 17.90
C MET A 323 0.10 10.80 18.46
N LYS A 324 -0.35 11.65 19.40
CA LYS A 324 0.43 12.76 20.00
C LYS A 324 0.89 13.84 19.01
N MET A 325 0.26 13.92 17.84
CA MET A 325 0.48 14.98 16.84
C MET A 325 -0.80 15.78 16.61
N GLU A 326 -0.66 17.10 16.50
CA GLU A 326 -1.76 18.01 16.16
C GLU A 326 -1.76 18.29 14.65
N ASN A 327 -2.92 18.12 14.02
CA ASN A 327 -3.15 18.44 12.61
C ASN A 327 -4.16 19.58 12.49
N VAL A 328 -3.73 20.67 11.86
CA VAL A 328 -4.55 21.87 11.67
C VAL A 328 -5.30 21.78 10.35
N LEU A 329 -6.62 21.72 10.42
CA LEU A 329 -7.50 21.78 9.25
C LEU A 329 -7.71 23.23 8.84
N LYS A 330 -7.57 23.50 7.54
CA LYS A 330 -7.66 24.83 6.95
C LYS A 330 -8.74 24.88 5.86
N ALA A 331 -9.27 26.07 5.60
CA ALA A 331 -10.19 26.28 4.49
C ALA A 331 -9.47 26.14 3.14
N GLU A 332 -9.99 25.34 2.23
CA GLU A 332 -9.43 25.19 0.87
C GLU A 332 -9.74 26.41 -0.01
N ARG A 333 -10.82 27.14 0.32
CA ARG A 333 -11.32 28.29 -0.42
C ARG A 333 -12.07 29.24 0.51
N ASP A 334 -12.28 30.46 0.04
CA ASP A 334 -13.18 31.42 0.68
C ASP A 334 -14.59 30.82 0.76
N CYS A 335 -15.14 30.73 1.95
CA CYS A 335 -16.46 30.17 2.18
C CYS A 335 -17.11 30.72 3.44
N LYS A 336 -18.39 30.42 3.63
CA LYS A 336 -19.13 30.77 4.84
C LYS A 336 -19.57 29.50 5.54
N VAL A 337 -19.28 29.43 6.84
CA VAL A 337 -19.66 28.28 7.67
C VAL A 337 -21.17 28.29 7.83
N LYS A 338 -21.86 27.31 7.27
CA LYS A 338 -23.30 27.14 7.44
C LYS A 338 -23.62 26.54 8.79
N LYS A 339 -22.90 25.47 9.17
CA LYS A 339 -23.15 24.73 10.40
C LYS A 339 -21.89 24.07 10.93
N VAL A 340 -21.72 24.11 12.25
CA VAL A 340 -20.76 23.28 12.98
C VAL A 340 -21.49 22.00 13.41
N VAL A 341 -20.98 20.84 13.01
CA VAL A 341 -21.64 19.54 13.22
C VAL A 341 -21.02 18.77 14.39
N ALA A 342 -19.70 18.82 14.53
CA ALA A 342 -18.96 18.14 15.60
C ALA A 342 -18.68 19.08 16.80
N THR A 343 -18.30 18.52 17.95
CA THR A 343 -17.99 19.28 19.18
C THR A 343 -16.54 19.10 19.61
N ALA A 344 -15.90 20.15 20.14
CA ALA A 344 -14.56 20.02 20.73
C ALA A 344 -14.57 19.00 21.88
N GLY A 345 -13.57 18.12 21.91
CA GLY A 345 -13.48 16.96 22.78
C GLY A 345 -14.10 15.67 22.21
N GLU A 346 -14.76 15.73 21.05
CA GLU A 346 -15.33 14.55 20.38
C GLU A 346 -14.24 13.72 19.67
N SER A 347 -14.40 12.40 19.69
CA SER A 347 -13.57 11.48 18.89
C SER A 347 -14.18 11.31 17.49
N LEU A 348 -13.44 11.72 16.46
CA LEU A 348 -13.88 11.71 15.07
C LEU A 348 -13.43 10.44 14.34
N SER A 349 -14.26 9.98 13.41
CA SER A 349 -13.91 8.97 12.40
C SER A 349 -13.49 9.62 11.08
N VAL A 350 -12.78 8.88 10.21
CA VAL A 350 -12.47 9.33 8.84
C VAL A 350 -13.75 9.66 8.09
N ASP A 351 -13.73 10.74 7.32
CA ASP A 351 -14.84 11.27 6.52
C ASP A 351 -16.07 11.72 7.34
N GLN A 352 -15.98 11.78 8.68
CA GLN A 352 -17.02 12.35 9.52
C GLN A 352 -17.12 13.86 9.28
N VAL A 353 -18.34 14.38 9.10
CA VAL A 353 -18.58 15.82 8.89
C VAL A 353 -18.26 16.61 10.15
N ILE A 354 -17.36 17.59 10.03
CA ILE A 354 -17.00 18.55 11.09
C ILE A 354 -17.76 19.85 10.88
N LEU A 355 -17.68 20.41 9.66
CA LEU A 355 -18.37 21.64 9.26
C LEU A 355 -19.14 21.42 7.96
N GLU A 356 -20.20 22.18 7.79
CA GLU A 356 -20.91 22.38 6.53
C GLU A 356 -20.73 23.84 6.09
N PHE A 357 -20.44 24.06 4.81
CA PHE A 357 -20.31 25.35 4.15
C PHE A 357 -21.54 25.63 3.26
N GLU A 358 -21.79 26.91 2.98
CA GLU A 358 -22.90 27.34 2.11
C GLU A 358 -22.73 26.92 0.64
#